data_AF-A0A832N0E5-F1
#
_entry.id   AF-A0A832N0E5-F1
#
_cell.length_a   1.000
_cell.length_b   1.000
_cell.length_c   1.000
_cell.angle_alpha   90.00
_cell.angle_beta   90.00
_cell.angle_gamma   90.00
#
_symmetry.space_group_name_H-M   'P 1'
#
loop_
_entity.id
_entity.type
_entity.pdbx_description
1 polymer ?
#
loop_
_entity_poly.entity_id
_entity_poly.type
_entity_poly.pdbx_seq_one_letter_code
_entity_poly.pdbx_strand_id
1 'polypeptide(L)'
;KSLTAAENVAYLEALVADYPIVSIEDGMSEDDWDGWVALNAALGDKIQLVGDDLFVTNPERIAMGIEKKAANSLLVKVNQIGTLSETLKAVDMAHRAGMTCVMSHRSGETEDATIADLAVATNCGQIKTGSLSRSDRLAKYNQLIRIEEMLGEAAQYAGRSVLK
;
A
#
# COMPACT_ATOMS: atom_id res chain seq x y z
N LYS A 1 -27.45 3.96 -1.11
CA LYS A 1 -27.24 4.14 -2.57
C LYS A 1 -26.36 3.00 -3.03
N SER A 2 -26.68 2.33 -4.14
CA SER A 2 -25.79 1.34 -4.77
C SER A 2 -25.22 1.97 -6.02
N LEU A 3 -23.93 1.76 -6.30
CA LEU A 3 -23.25 2.30 -7.48
C LEU A 3 -22.79 1.13 -8.35
N THR A 4 -22.91 1.28 -9.67
CA THR A 4 -22.15 0.47 -10.62
C THR A 4 -20.66 0.81 -10.52
N ALA A 5 -19.78 -0.05 -11.05
CA ALA A 5 -18.34 0.23 -11.07
C ALA A 5 -18.01 1.58 -11.73
N ALA A 6 -18.65 1.89 -12.87
CA ALA A 6 -18.46 3.17 -13.57
C ALA A 6 -18.93 4.38 -12.73
N GLU A 7 -20.08 4.27 -12.05
CA GLU A 7 -20.55 5.34 -11.16
C GLU A 7 -19.63 5.49 -9.93
N ASN A 8 -19.03 4.41 -9.45
CA ASN A 8 -18.07 4.45 -8.35
C ASN A 8 -16.74 5.10 -8.78
N VAL A 9 -16.23 4.83 -10.00
CA VAL A 9 -15.09 5.57 -10.56
C VAL A 9 -15.39 7.06 -10.57
N ALA A 10 -16.51 7.48 -11.16
CA ALA A 10 -16.89 8.88 -11.26
C ALA A 10 -17.05 9.55 -9.87
N TYR A 11 -17.55 8.80 -8.88
CA TYR A 11 -17.64 9.27 -7.51
C TYR A 11 -16.26 9.50 -6.87
N LEU A 12 -15.33 8.55 -7.03
CA LEU A 12 -13.95 8.70 -6.53
C LEU A 12 -13.21 9.82 -7.25
N GLU A 13 -13.40 9.98 -8.56
CA GLU A 13 -12.86 11.10 -9.33
C GLU A 13 -13.34 12.46 -8.81
N ALA A 14 -14.62 12.58 -8.48
CA ALA A 14 -15.17 13.81 -7.90
C ALA A 14 -14.53 14.13 -6.54
N LEU A 15 -14.33 13.13 -5.68
CA LEU A 15 -13.64 13.33 -4.39
C LEU A 15 -12.20 13.79 -4.57
N VAL A 16 -11.48 13.24 -5.55
CA VAL A 16 -10.11 13.67 -5.89
C VAL A 16 -10.08 15.09 -6.46
N ALA A 17 -11.14 15.53 -7.14
CA ALA A 17 -11.25 16.90 -7.61
C ALA A 17 -11.51 17.89 -6.45
N ASP A 18 -12.28 17.48 -5.46
CA ASP A 18 -12.68 18.32 -4.32
C ASP A 18 -11.63 18.37 -3.19
N TYR A 19 -10.80 17.32 -3.06
CA TYR A 19 -9.84 17.17 -1.97
C TYR A 19 -8.46 16.74 -2.48
N PRO A 20 -7.37 17.10 -1.77
CA PRO A 20 -6.01 16.70 -2.12
C PRO A 20 -5.74 15.22 -1.74
N ILE A 21 -6.61 14.32 -2.17
CA ILE A 21 -6.45 12.88 -2.03
C ILE A 21 -5.37 12.45 -3.01
N VAL A 22 -4.32 11.82 -2.48
CA VAL A 22 -3.17 11.33 -3.26
C VAL A 22 -3.07 9.81 -3.30
N SER A 23 -3.85 9.12 -2.47
CA SER A 23 -3.88 7.67 -2.38
C SER A 23 -5.27 7.16 -2.04
N ILE A 24 -5.70 6.09 -2.71
CA ILE A 24 -6.97 5.38 -2.49
C ILE A 24 -6.65 3.89 -2.39
N GLU A 25 -7.08 3.27 -1.30
CA GLU A 25 -6.97 1.82 -1.08
C GLU A 25 -8.31 1.16 -1.32
N ASP A 26 -8.29 0.00 -1.98
CA ASP A 26 -9.47 -0.83 -2.29
C ASP A 26 -10.68 -0.04 -2.81
N GLY A 27 -10.43 0.78 -3.84
CA GLY A 27 -11.46 1.58 -4.49
C GLY A 27 -12.52 0.75 -5.22
N MET A 28 -12.24 -0.52 -5.52
CA MET A 28 -13.16 -1.50 -6.11
C MET A 28 -13.07 -2.82 -5.33
N SER A 29 -14.08 -3.68 -5.49
CA SER A 29 -14.08 -5.03 -4.88
C SER A 29 -12.89 -5.87 -5.36
N GLU A 30 -12.42 -6.80 -4.52
CA GLU A 30 -11.27 -7.66 -4.83
C GLU A 30 -11.40 -8.47 -6.13
N ASP A 31 -12.62 -8.82 -6.56
CA ASP A 31 -12.85 -9.60 -7.78
C ASP A 31 -13.32 -8.76 -8.97
N ASP A 32 -13.51 -7.44 -8.80
CA ASP A 32 -13.90 -6.52 -9.87
C ASP A 32 -12.68 -6.00 -10.65
N TRP A 33 -12.01 -6.91 -11.35
CA TRP A 33 -10.81 -6.59 -12.14
C TRP A 33 -11.07 -5.54 -13.21
N ASP A 34 -12.24 -5.59 -13.88
CA ASP A 34 -12.59 -4.61 -14.90
C ASP A 34 -12.83 -3.22 -14.30
N GLY A 35 -13.46 -3.15 -13.12
CA GLY A 35 -13.59 -1.92 -12.34
C GLY A 35 -12.24 -1.35 -11.92
N TRP A 36 -11.30 -2.18 -11.46
CA TRP A 36 -9.95 -1.75 -11.12
C TRP A 36 -9.16 -1.23 -12.32
N VAL A 37 -9.28 -1.87 -13.48
CA VAL A 37 -8.67 -1.40 -14.73
C VAL A 37 -9.26 -0.05 -15.14
N ALA A 38 -10.59 0.10 -15.07
CA ALA A 38 -11.25 1.37 -15.34
C ALA A 38 -10.82 2.49 -14.36
N LEU A 39 -10.72 2.17 -13.06
CA LEU A 39 -10.26 3.11 -12.04
C LEU A 39 -8.81 3.54 -12.28
N ASN A 40 -7.93 2.60 -12.62
CA ASN A 40 -6.53 2.90 -12.92
C ASN A 40 -6.37 3.71 -14.21
N ALA A 41 -7.18 3.43 -15.24
CA ALA A 41 -7.19 4.24 -16.46
C ALA A 41 -7.67 5.69 -16.20
N ALA A 42 -8.58 5.89 -15.25
CA ALA A 42 -9.12 7.21 -14.92
C ALA A 42 -8.20 8.03 -13.97
N LEU A 43 -7.60 7.37 -12.97
CA LEU A 43 -6.93 8.04 -11.86
C LEU A 43 -5.46 7.66 -11.67
N GLY A 44 -4.98 6.57 -12.27
CA GLY A 44 -3.68 5.96 -11.95
C GLY A 44 -2.44 6.79 -12.28
N ASP A 45 -2.57 7.81 -13.13
CA ASP A 45 -1.49 8.74 -13.46
C ASP A 45 -1.28 9.86 -12.43
N LYS A 46 -2.26 10.08 -11.53
CA LYS A 46 -2.24 11.16 -10.54
C LYS A 46 -2.54 10.71 -9.11
N ILE A 47 -3.04 9.49 -8.93
CA ILE A 47 -3.42 8.91 -7.63
C ILE A 47 -2.72 7.57 -7.46
N GLN A 48 -2.17 7.34 -6.27
CA GLN A 48 -1.75 6.02 -5.86
C GLN A 48 -2.98 5.15 -5.57
N LEU A 49 -3.17 4.09 -6.35
CA LEU A 49 -4.24 3.11 -6.18
C LEU A 49 -3.66 1.86 -5.54
N VAL A 50 -3.99 1.66 -4.27
CA VAL A 50 -3.43 0.59 -3.43
C VAL A 50 -4.37 -0.60 -3.41
N GLY A 51 -3.91 -1.74 -3.92
CA GLY A 51 -4.61 -3.02 -3.76
C GLY A 51 -4.21 -3.70 -2.45
N ASP A 52 -5.18 -3.90 -1.55
CA ASP A 52 -5.03 -4.70 -0.33
C ASP A 52 -5.75 -6.03 -0.51
N ASP A 53 -7.09 -6.05 -0.45
CA ASP A 53 -7.87 -7.25 -0.70
C ASP A 53 -7.79 -7.68 -2.18
N LEU A 54 -7.53 -6.73 -3.10
CA LEU A 54 -7.23 -7.04 -4.51
C LEU A 54 -6.03 -7.99 -4.66
N PHE A 55 -4.97 -7.81 -3.88
CA PHE A 55 -3.72 -8.55 -4.06
C PHE A 55 -3.44 -9.57 -2.97
N VAL A 56 -3.96 -9.36 -1.76
CA VAL A 56 -3.73 -10.18 -0.55
C VAL A 56 -2.27 -10.59 -0.36
N THR A 57 -1.33 -9.71 -0.72
CA THR A 57 0.11 -10.00 -0.73
C THR A 57 0.49 -11.29 -1.49
N ASN A 58 -0.35 -11.74 -2.44
CA ASN A 58 -0.20 -12.98 -3.19
C ASN A 58 0.46 -12.71 -4.55
N PRO A 59 1.64 -13.31 -4.86
CA PRO A 59 2.35 -13.11 -6.12
C PRO A 59 1.54 -13.38 -7.39
N GLU A 60 0.61 -14.34 -7.39
CA GLU A 60 -0.21 -14.66 -8.57
C GLU A 60 -1.20 -13.53 -8.88
N ARG A 61 -1.85 -12.97 -7.84
CA ARG A 61 -2.79 -11.85 -8.00
C ARG A 61 -2.04 -10.55 -8.34
N ILE A 62 -0.86 -10.35 -7.76
CA ILE A 62 0.01 -9.21 -8.11
C ILE A 62 0.41 -9.30 -9.59
N ALA A 63 0.87 -10.47 -10.06
CA ALA A 63 1.22 -10.68 -11.47
C ALA A 63 0.04 -10.39 -12.41
N MET A 64 -1.17 -10.87 -12.06
CA MET A 64 -2.38 -10.56 -12.81
C MET A 64 -2.69 -9.07 -12.84
N GLY A 65 -2.54 -8.36 -11.71
CA GLY A 65 -2.75 -6.93 -11.65
C GLY A 65 -1.78 -6.14 -12.51
N ILE A 66 -0.51 -6.53 -12.51
CA ILE A 66 0.52 -5.94 -13.37
C ILE A 66 0.15 -6.14 -14.86
N GLU A 67 -0.23 -7.36 -15.25
CA GLU A 67 -0.60 -7.68 -16.63
C GLU A 67 -1.82 -6.88 -17.09
N LYS A 68 -2.86 -6.81 -16.25
CA LYS A 68 -4.11 -6.11 -16.55
C LYS A 68 -4.00 -4.60 -16.40
N LYS A 69 -2.95 -4.09 -15.76
CA LYS A 69 -2.85 -2.71 -15.26
C LYS A 69 -3.98 -2.37 -14.28
N ALA A 70 -4.27 -3.28 -13.36
CA ALA A 70 -5.16 -3.04 -12.23
C ALA A 70 -4.35 -2.49 -11.05
N ALA A 71 -4.70 -1.28 -10.59
CA ALA A 71 -3.98 -0.53 -9.55
C ALA A 71 -2.52 -0.16 -9.92
N ASN A 72 -1.83 0.56 -9.01
CA ASN A 72 -0.42 0.95 -9.20
C ASN A 72 0.40 0.87 -7.89
N SER A 73 -0.17 0.32 -6.82
CA SER A 73 0.47 0.13 -5.51
C SER A 73 -0.06 -1.12 -4.81
N LEU A 74 0.78 -1.71 -3.97
CA LEU A 74 0.49 -2.90 -3.16
C LEU A 74 0.45 -2.54 -1.67
N LEU A 75 -0.61 -2.92 -0.95
CA LEU A 75 -0.57 -2.98 0.51
C LEU A 75 0.04 -4.32 0.93
N VAL A 76 1.12 -4.28 1.71
CA VAL A 76 1.88 -5.47 2.09
C VAL A 76 1.49 -5.86 3.52
N LYS A 77 0.89 -7.03 3.68
CA LYS A 77 0.60 -7.63 5.00
C LYS A 77 1.27 -8.98 5.08
N VAL A 78 2.33 -9.07 5.89
CA VAL A 78 3.17 -10.26 6.06
C VAL A 78 2.35 -11.53 6.32
N ASN A 79 1.29 -11.41 7.12
CA ASN A 79 0.47 -12.54 7.52
C ASN A 79 -0.58 -12.99 6.49
N GLN A 80 -0.80 -12.25 5.39
CA GLN A 80 -1.66 -12.73 4.30
C GLN A 80 -0.96 -13.82 3.48
N ILE A 81 0.36 -13.72 3.28
CA ILE A 81 1.16 -14.71 2.55
C ILE A 81 1.85 -15.72 3.48
N GLY A 82 2.12 -15.33 4.73
CA GLY A 82 2.48 -16.24 5.81
C GLY A 82 3.98 -16.43 6.05
N THR A 83 4.85 -16.03 5.13
CA THR A 83 6.32 -16.08 5.33
C THR A 83 7.02 -14.79 4.93
N LEU A 84 8.16 -14.51 5.57
CA LEU A 84 9.01 -13.37 5.21
C LEU A 84 9.56 -13.50 3.79
N SER A 85 10.01 -14.70 3.40
CA SER A 85 10.55 -14.94 2.05
C SER A 85 9.54 -14.63 0.95
N GLU A 86 8.28 -15.00 1.14
CA GLU A 86 7.23 -14.71 0.15
C GLU A 86 6.81 -13.24 0.20
N THR A 87 6.79 -12.62 1.39
CA THR A 87 6.58 -11.17 1.53
C THR A 87 7.63 -10.38 0.74
N LEU A 88 8.91 -10.73 0.88
CA LEU A 88 10.01 -10.07 0.17
C LEU A 88 9.89 -10.27 -1.35
N LYS A 89 9.48 -11.46 -1.81
CA LYS A 89 9.21 -11.72 -3.23
C LYS A 89 8.06 -10.87 -3.77
N ALA A 90 6.97 -10.72 -3.01
CA ALA A 90 5.84 -9.89 -3.41
C ALA A 90 6.25 -8.40 -3.54
N VAL A 91 7.02 -7.89 -2.58
CA VAL A 91 7.55 -6.52 -2.61
C VAL A 91 8.51 -6.30 -3.79
N ASP A 92 9.45 -7.22 -4.03
CA ASP A 92 10.39 -7.14 -5.17
C ASP A 92 9.64 -7.18 -6.52
N MET A 93 8.63 -8.04 -6.64
CA MET A 93 7.79 -8.12 -7.84
C MET A 93 7.08 -6.78 -8.13
N ALA A 94 6.44 -6.19 -7.12
CA ALA A 94 5.75 -4.91 -7.24
C ALA A 94 6.73 -3.78 -7.61
N HIS A 95 7.88 -3.69 -6.93
CA HIS A 95 8.90 -2.68 -7.23
C HIS A 95 9.45 -2.79 -8.66
N ARG A 96 9.73 -4.01 -9.14
CA ARG A 96 10.20 -4.24 -10.51
C ARG A 96 9.17 -3.85 -11.57
N ALA A 97 7.89 -3.91 -11.23
CA ALA A 97 6.80 -3.45 -12.08
C ALA A 97 6.55 -1.94 -11.99
N GLY A 98 7.33 -1.19 -11.19
CA GLY A 98 7.16 0.24 -10.98
C GLY A 98 5.93 0.59 -10.14
N MET A 99 5.43 -0.36 -9.35
CA MET A 99 4.41 -0.13 -8.33
C MET A 99 5.08 0.30 -7.02
N THR A 100 4.36 1.09 -6.22
CA THR A 100 4.77 1.37 -4.84
C THR A 100 4.33 0.26 -3.90
N CYS A 101 5.03 0.10 -2.78
CA CYS A 101 4.62 -0.81 -1.71
C CYS A 101 4.35 0.00 -0.44
N VAL A 102 3.27 -0.35 0.26
CA VAL A 102 2.90 0.23 1.54
C VAL A 102 2.90 -0.88 2.58
N MET A 103 3.88 -0.87 3.49
CA MET A 103 3.96 -1.88 4.54
C MET A 103 2.86 -1.66 5.57
N SER A 104 2.07 -2.67 5.89
CA SER A 104 0.85 -2.49 6.69
C SER A 104 0.76 -3.39 7.91
N HIS A 105 0.15 -2.85 8.95
CA HIS A 105 -0.32 -3.60 10.11
C HIS A 105 -1.59 -4.43 9.80
N ARG A 106 -2.12 -5.11 10.83
CA ARG A 106 -3.49 -5.65 10.85
C ARG A 106 -4.36 -4.93 11.89
N SER A 107 -5.68 -5.14 11.86
CA SER A 107 -6.58 -4.55 12.85
C SER A 107 -6.30 -5.04 14.28
N GLY A 108 -5.97 -6.32 14.44
CA GLY A 108 -5.39 -6.87 15.67
C GLY A 108 -3.86 -6.84 15.60
N GLU A 109 -3.21 -6.17 16.56
CA GLU A 109 -1.75 -6.03 16.64
C GLU A 109 -1.26 -6.31 18.06
N THR A 110 0.04 -6.58 18.16
CA THR A 110 0.78 -6.67 19.42
C THR A 110 1.79 -5.52 19.51
N GLU A 111 2.63 -5.54 20.53
CA GLU A 111 3.79 -4.65 20.67
C GLU A 111 4.92 -4.94 19.67
N ASP A 112 4.87 -6.05 18.92
CA ASP A 112 5.85 -6.41 17.90
C ASP A 112 6.02 -5.26 16.89
N ALA A 113 7.24 -4.92 16.50
CA ALA A 113 7.49 -3.80 15.59
C ALA A 113 8.12 -4.22 14.26
N THR A 114 8.05 -5.52 13.90
CA THR A 114 8.74 -6.10 12.73
C THR A 114 8.45 -5.35 11.43
N ILE A 115 7.22 -4.85 11.25
CA ILE A 115 6.85 -4.12 10.03
C ILE A 115 7.58 -2.78 9.87
N ALA A 116 8.10 -2.18 10.94
CA ALA A 116 8.92 -0.98 10.87
C ALA A 116 10.27 -1.30 10.23
N ASP A 117 10.96 -2.33 10.74
CA ASP A 117 12.21 -2.84 10.19
C ASP A 117 12.05 -3.32 8.75
N LEU A 118 10.95 -4.04 8.44
CA LEU A 118 10.67 -4.48 7.07
C LEU A 118 10.45 -3.31 6.11
N ALA A 119 9.69 -2.27 6.51
CA ALA A 119 9.43 -1.12 5.65
C ALA A 119 10.73 -0.40 5.24
N VAL A 120 11.70 -0.30 6.16
CA VAL A 120 13.02 0.28 5.91
C VAL A 120 13.88 -0.68 5.09
N ALA A 121 13.96 -1.95 5.48
CA ALA A 121 14.81 -2.95 4.81
C ALA A 121 14.44 -3.17 3.33
N THR A 122 13.16 -3.06 3.00
CA THR A 122 12.68 -3.22 1.61
C THR A 122 12.57 -1.90 0.85
N ASN A 123 12.89 -0.76 1.47
CA ASN A 123 12.69 0.57 0.91
C ASN A 123 11.27 0.78 0.36
N CYS A 124 10.23 0.36 1.11
CA CYS A 124 8.85 0.63 0.72
C CYS A 124 8.55 2.14 0.62
N GLY A 125 9.25 2.96 1.42
CA GLY A 125 9.04 4.41 1.50
C GLY A 125 7.71 4.83 2.16
N GLN A 126 6.80 3.88 2.40
CA GLN A 126 5.49 4.11 3.01
C GLN A 126 5.16 3.00 4.02
N ILE A 127 4.45 3.40 5.08
CA ILE A 127 3.95 2.48 6.12
C ILE A 127 2.54 2.91 6.55
N LYS A 128 1.64 1.94 6.71
CA LYS A 128 0.29 2.10 7.25
C LYS A 128 0.21 1.34 8.58
N THR A 129 0.56 2.03 9.67
CA THR A 129 0.62 1.42 11.02
C THR A 129 -0.37 2.01 12.03
N GLY A 130 -1.36 2.77 11.56
CA GLY A 130 -2.49 3.25 12.38
C GLY A 130 -2.29 4.62 13.00
N SER A 131 -3.26 5.04 13.82
CA SER A 131 -3.25 6.37 14.44
C SER A 131 -2.12 6.53 15.48
N LEU A 132 -1.87 7.77 15.90
CA LEU A 132 -0.93 8.13 16.98
C LEU A 132 -1.54 7.88 18.37
N SER A 133 -2.13 6.70 18.54
CA SER A 133 -2.71 6.24 19.80
C SER A 133 -2.60 4.72 19.89
N ARG A 134 -2.70 4.19 21.12
CA ARG A 134 -2.54 2.78 21.47
C ARG A 134 -1.13 2.22 21.21
N SER A 135 -0.60 1.50 22.19
CA SER A 135 0.79 1.02 22.15
C SER A 135 1.06 0.01 21.03
N ASP A 136 0.04 -0.74 20.60
CA ASP A 136 0.12 -1.68 19.47
C ASP A 136 0.44 -0.96 18.13
N ARG A 137 0.14 0.34 18.02
CA ARG A 137 0.52 1.20 16.88
C ARG A 137 1.80 1.97 17.16
N LEU A 138 1.86 2.62 18.33
CA LEU A 138 2.99 3.47 18.72
C LEU A 138 4.32 2.72 18.79
N ALA A 139 4.31 1.41 19.09
CA ALA A 139 5.52 0.60 19.08
C ALA A 139 6.26 0.65 17.72
N LYS A 140 5.54 0.65 16.60
CA LYS A 140 6.12 0.71 15.26
C LYS A 140 6.69 2.10 14.95
N TYR A 141 5.99 3.16 15.34
CA TYR A 141 6.51 4.53 15.22
C TYR A 141 7.78 4.74 16.06
N ASN A 142 7.78 4.26 17.31
CA ASN A 142 8.96 4.31 18.18
C ASN A 142 10.13 3.51 17.61
N GLN A 143 9.85 2.39 16.93
CA GLN A 143 10.90 1.62 16.25
C GLN A 143 11.46 2.37 15.04
N LEU A 144 10.62 3.05 14.25
CA LEU A 144 11.10 3.90 13.15
C LEU A 144 11.99 5.05 13.66
N ILE A 145 11.63 5.68 14.79
CA ILE A 145 12.49 6.70 15.43
C ILE A 145 13.85 6.11 15.80
N ARG A 146 13.90 4.92 16.39
CA ARG A 146 15.16 4.24 16.73
C ARG A 146 15.97 3.88 15.48
N ILE A 147 15.33 3.39 14.42
CA ILE A 147 16.01 3.06 13.16
C ILE A 147 16.61 4.32 12.53
N GLU A 148 15.85 5.42 12.50
CA GLU A 148 16.32 6.71 12.00
C GLU A 148 17.50 7.23 12.84
N GLU A 149 17.41 7.18 14.16
CA GLU A 149 18.51 7.54 15.08
C GLU A 149 19.77 6.69 14.82
N MET A 150 19.61 5.38 14.62
CA MET A 150 20.72 4.46 14.35
C MET A 150 21.38 4.68 12.99
N LEU A 151 20.59 4.99 11.96
CA LEU A 151 21.09 5.23 10.61
C LEU A 151 21.68 6.64 10.44
N GLY A 152 21.24 7.61 11.25
CA GLY A 152 21.69 9.00 11.19
C GLY A 152 21.52 9.58 9.78
N GLU A 153 22.59 10.16 9.23
CA GLU A 153 22.58 10.77 7.89
C GLU A 153 22.33 9.78 6.74
N ALA A 154 22.45 8.47 6.98
CA ALA A 154 22.14 7.46 5.99
C ALA A 154 20.61 7.23 5.83
N ALA A 155 19.81 7.62 6.84
CA ALA A 155 18.36 7.56 6.72
C ALA A 155 17.85 8.65 5.77
N GLN A 156 17.01 8.26 4.82
CA GLN A 156 16.31 9.20 3.95
C GLN A 156 14.80 9.03 4.11
N TYR A 157 14.15 10.06 4.64
CA TYR A 157 12.70 10.11 4.66
C TYR A 157 12.17 10.35 3.23
N ALA A 158 11.33 9.43 2.74
CA ALA A 158 10.89 9.44 1.35
C ALA A 158 10.07 10.70 0.97
N GLY A 159 9.36 11.30 1.93
CA GLY A 159 8.56 12.50 1.71
C GLY A 159 7.56 12.32 0.56
N ARG A 160 7.42 13.35 -0.29
CA ARG A 160 6.53 13.28 -1.46
C ARG A 160 7.11 12.50 -2.64
N SER A 161 8.39 12.14 -2.62
CA SER A 161 9.03 11.45 -3.75
C SER A 161 8.50 10.03 -3.98
N VAL A 162 7.86 9.45 -2.96
CA VAL A 162 7.24 8.12 -3.04
C VAL A 162 5.84 8.14 -3.66
N LEU A 163 5.23 9.32 -3.77
CA LEU A 163 3.94 9.48 -4.44
C LEU A 163 4.21 9.68 -5.93
N LYS A 164 3.43 9.01 -6.78
CA LYS A 164 3.37 9.33 -8.20
C LYS A 164 2.60 10.63 -8.41
#